data_AF-A0A838R9W3-F1
#
_entry.id   AF-A0A838R9W3-F1
#
_cell.length_a   1.000
_cell.length_b   1.000
_cell.length_c   1.000
_cell.angle_alpha   90.00
_cell.angle_beta   90.00
_cell.angle_gamma   90.00
#
_symmetry.space_group_name_H-M   'P 1'
#
loop_
_entity.id
_entity.type
_entity.pdbx_description
1 polymer ?
#
loop_
_entity_poly.entity_id
_entity_poly.type
_entity_poly.pdbx_seq_one_letter_code
_entity_poly.pdbx_strand_id
1 'polypeptide(L)'
;MNRFITSLFHVGASCLLAPQSASAVAIPTVPIGNVGNANDPLTGSLYGGVSYAYRIGTTEVTNAQYTEFLNLKAKSNPLGLYNENMGSNLRGGITQSGVSGSFIHTTRANMGDKPVNFVSWYDSIRFANWLNNG
;
A
#
# COMPACT_ATOMS: atom_id res chain seq x y z
N MET A 1 -29.32 59.82 -17.32
CA MET A 1 -28.55 59.70 -18.58
C MET A 1 -27.40 58.73 -18.35
N ASN A 2 -27.45 57.56 -19.00
CA ASN A 2 -26.37 56.80 -19.66
C ASN A 2 -24.96 56.84 -19.01
N ARG A 3 -24.27 55.74 -18.65
CA ARG A 3 -24.05 54.51 -19.45
C ARG A 3 -23.36 53.38 -18.63
N PHE A 4 -23.71 52.16 -19.00
CA PHE A 4 -23.03 50.87 -18.80
C PHE A 4 -21.52 50.90 -19.10
N ILE A 5 -20.70 50.23 -18.27
CA ILE A 5 -19.57 49.36 -18.72
C ILE A 5 -19.39 48.21 -17.71
N THR A 6 -19.71 46.99 -18.14
CA THR A 6 -19.33 45.71 -17.55
C THR A 6 -17.86 45.42 -17.87
N SER A 7 -17.04 45.08 -16.87
CA SER A 7 -15.70 44.52 -17.08
C SER A 7 -15.58 43.22 -16.28
N LEU A 8 -15.63 42.10 -17.01
CA LEU A 8 -15.53 40.75 -16.51
C LEU A 8 -14.05 40.33 -16.55
N PHE A 9 -13.33 40.48 -15.45
CA PHE A 9 -11.99 39.92 -15.31
C PHE A 9 -12.09 38.43 -14.94
N HIS A 10 -11.89 37.55 -15.93
CA HIS A 10 -11.62 36.14 -15.68
C HIS A 10 -10.22 36.01 -15.07
N VAL A 11 -10.14 35.78 -13.77
CA VAL A 11 -8.90 35.29 -13.16
C VAL A 11 -8.81 33.80 -13.47
N GLY A 12 -8.00 33.46 -14.46
CA GLY A 12 -7.63 32.07 -14.73
C GLY A 12 -6.89 31.50 -13.53
N ALA A 13 -7.53 30.58 -12.81
CA ALA A 13 -6.88 29.81 -11.75
C ALA A 13 -5.89 28.83 -12.42
N SER A 14 -4.63 29.24 -12.54
CA SER A 14 -3.54 28.32 -12.85
C SER A 14 -3.40 27.34 -11.69
N CYS A 15 -3.98 26.15 -11.85
CA CYS A 15 -3.78 25.03 -10.94
C CYS A 15 -2.30 24.63 -11.01
N LEU A 16 -1.51 25.07 -10.03
CA LEU A 16 -0.14 24.61 -9.83
C LEU A 16 -0.20 23.11 -9.53
N LEU A 17 0.02 22.28 -10.55
CA LEU A 17 0.31 20.87 -10.37
C LEU A 17 1.68 20.77 -9.69
N ALA A 18 1.68 20.74 -8.36
CA ALA A 18 2.88 20.37 -7.63
C ALA A 18 3.28 18.95 -8.07
N PRO A 19 4.55 18.71 -8.43
CA PRO A 19 5.00 17.36 -8.70
C PRO A 19 4.82 16.53 -7.43
N GLN A 20 3.90 15.59 -7.46
CA GLN A 20 3.69 14.65 -6.37
C GLN A 20 4.90 13.72 -6.37
N SER A 21 5.83 13.92 -5.44
CA SER A 21 6.95 13.00 -5.26
C SER A 21 6.40 11.61 -4.98
N ALA A 22 6.52 10.71 -5.94
CA ALA A 22 6.24 9.29 -5.73
C ALA A 22 7.34 8.74 -4.83
N SER A 23 7.15 8.84 -3.52
CA SER A 23 7.97 8.08 -2.58
C SER A 23 7.58 6.61 -2.77
N ALA A 24 8.51 5.80 -3.26
CA ALA A 24 8.32 4.36 -3.26
C ALA A 24 8.22 3.89 -1.81
N VAL A 25 7.19 3.10 -1.48
CA VAL A 25 7.09 2.44 -0.17
C VAL A 25 8.36 1.64 0.07
N ALA A 26 9.15 2.06 1.05
CA ALA A 26 10.38 1.37 1.43
C ALA A 26 10.04 0.15 2.30
N ILE A 27 10.44 -1.04 1.86
CA ILE A 27 10.44 -2.26 2.67
C ILE A 27 11.87 -2.55 3.11
N PRO A 28 12.21 -2.38 4.40
CA PRO A 28 13.52 -2.78 4.90
C PRO A 28 13.72 -4.29 4.71
N THR A 29 14.85 -4.67 4.15
CA THR A 29 15.18 -6.07 3.87
C THR A 29 16.59 -6.41 4.32
N VAL A 30 16.82 -7.68 4.64
CA VAL A 30 18.13 -8.25 4.95
C VAL A 30 18.54 -9.27 3.88
N PRO A 31 19.85 -9.36 3.56
CA PRO A 31 20.35 -10.37 2.63
C PRO A 31 20.35 -11.76 3.27
N ILE A 32 19.95 -12.76 2.49
CA ILE A 32 20.10 -14.18 2.78
C ILE A 32 21.11 -14.75 1.78
N GLY A 33 22.30 -15.09 2.28
CA GLY A 33 23.46 -15.43 1.44
C GLY A 33 23.99 -16.86 1.56
N ASN A 34 23.45 -17.67 2.48
CA ASN A 34 23.86 -19.07 2.63
C ASN A 34 23.14 -19.95 1.59
N VAL A 35 23.58 -19.83 0.34
CA VAL A 35 23.00 -20.53 -0.82
C VAL A 35 23.35 -22.02 -0.81
N GLY A 36 22.53 -22.83 -1.49
CA GLY A 36 22.81 -24.25 -1.68
C GLY A 36 22.39 -25.11 -0.49
N ASN A 37 21.40 -24.68 0.30
CA ASN A 37 20.80 -25.54 1.30
C ASN A 37 20.17 -26.76 0.62
N ALA A 38 20.38 -27.95 1.19
CA ALA A 38 19.79 -29.18 0.68
C ALA A 38 18.26 -29.14 0.82
N ASN A 39 17.58 -29.91 -0.03
CA ASN A 39 16.16 -30.15 0.13
C ASN A 39 15.87 -30.87 1.46
N ASP A 40 14.69 -30.64 2.03
CA ASP A 40 14.24 -31.28 3.26
C ASP A 40 14.13 -32.81 3.07
N PRO A 41 14.90 -33.62 3.82
CA PRO A 41 14.85 -35.07 3.73
C PRO A 41 13.45 -35.64 4.06
N LEU A 42 12.66 -34.96 4.89
CA LEU A 42 11.31 -35.41 5.27
C LEU A 42 10.31 -35.31 4.11
N THR A 43 10.64 -34.56 3.05
CA THR A 43 9.82 -34.47 1.85
C THR A 43 10.30 -35.42 0.75
N GLY A 44 11.16 -36.40 1.07
CA GLY A 44 11.86 -37.22 0.06
C GLY A 44 12.92 -36.41 -0.71
N SER A 45 13.50 -35.39 -0.07
CA SER A 45 14.49 -34.49 -0.66
C SER A 45 13.98 -33.73 -1.90
N LEU A 46 12.70 -33.32 -1.88
CA LEU A 46 12.03 -32.67 -3.01
C LEU A 46 11.96 -31.13 -2.89
N TYR A 47 11.85 -30.58 -1.68
CA TYR A 47 11.52 -29.15 -1.49
C TYR A 47 12.48 -28.44 -0.53
N GLY A 48 12.48 -27.11 -0.60
CA GLY A 48 13.14 -26.23 0.37
C GLY A 48 14.54 -25.75 -0.04
N GLY A 49 15.20 -26.36 -1.02
CA GLY A 49 16.49 -25.91 -1.52
C GLY A 49 16.43 -24.57 -2.24
N VAL A 50 17.36 -23.67 -1.91
CA VAL A 50 17.50 -22.33 -2.52
C VAL A 50 18.93 -22.14 -3.01
N SER A 51 19.11 -22.04 -4.33
CA SER A 51 20.43 -21.98 -4.97
C SER A 51 20.95 -20.56 -5.23
N TYR A 52 20.21 -19.53 -4.84
CA TYR A 52 20.54 -18.13 -5.10
C TYR A 52 20.38 -17.26 -3.85
N ALA A 53 21.16 -16.18 -3.78
CA ALA A 53 21.03 -15.19 -2.72
C ALA A 53 19.80 -14.32 -2.97
N TYR A 54 19.09 -13.96 -1.92
CA TYR A 54 17.90 -13.11 -2.00
C TYR A 54 17.84 -12.15 -0.81
N ARG A 55 16.83 -11.28 -0.82
CA ARG A 55 16.54 -10.39 0.32
C ARG A 55 15.14 -10.67 0.83
N ILE A 56 14.96 -10.64 2.14
CA ILE A 56 13.66 -10.83 2.80
C ILE A 56 13.37 -9.65 3.73
N GLY A 57 12.09 -9.31 3.89
CA GLY A 57 11.66 -8.26 4.82
C GLY A 57 12.19 -8.51 6.22
N THR A 58 12.65 -7.46 6.90
CA THR A 58 13.14 -7.57 8.30
C THR A 58 11.99 -7.71 9.30
N THR A 59 10.81 -7.25 8.91
CA THR A 59 9.57 -7.26 9.69
C THR A 59 8.41 -7.59 8.75
N GLU A 60 7.23 -7.82 9.31
CA GLU A 60 6.00 -7.82 8.55
C GLU A 60 5.73 -6.46 7.89
N VAL A 61 4.89 -6.45 6.85
CA VAL A 61 4.37 -5.23 6.23
C VAL A 61 3.54 -4.46 7.27
N THR A 62 3.83 -3.17 7.41
CA THR A 62 3.18 -2.31 8.39
C THR A 62 1.85 -1.74 7.88
N ASN A 63 1.00 -1.28 8.79
CA ASN A 63 -0.24 -0.59 8.43
C ASN A 63 0.04 0.68 7.59
N ALA A 64 1.13 1.40 7.87
CA ALA A 64 1.51 2.58 7.09
C ALA A 64 1.82 2.23 5.63
N GLN A 65 2.67 1.22 5.41
CA GLN A 65 3.03 0.75 4.07
C GLN A 65 1.80 0.23 3.29
N TYR A 66 0.92 -0.52 3.96
CA TYR A 66 -0.30 -1.02 3.33
C TYR A 66 -1.33 0.09 3.08
N THR A 67 -1.38 1.13 3.91
CA THR A 67 -2.25 2.31 3.71
C THR A 67 -1.89 3.08 2.44
N GLU A 68 -0.61 3.18 2.10
CA GLU A 68 -0.17 3.77 0.83
C GLU A 68 -0.69 2.98 -0.38
N PHE A 69 -0.57 1.65 -0.33
CA PHE A 69 -1.13 0.77 -1.35
C PHE A 69 -2.65 0.94 -1.50
N LEU A 70 -3.40 0.93 -0.39
CA LEU A 70 -4.85 1.12 -0.41
C LEU A 70 -5.25 2.47 -0.99
N ASN A 71 -4.53 3.53 -0.66
CA ASN A 71 -4.82 4.87 -1.19
C ASN A 71 -4.63 4.98 -2.70
N LEU A 72 -3.81 4.12 -3.31
CA LEU A 72 -3.61 4.08 -4.76
C LEU A 72 -4.50 3.06 -5.47
N LYS A 73 -4.78 1.92 -4.85
CA LYS A 73 -5.43 0.77 -5.51
C LYS A 73 -6.84 0.46 -5.04
N ALA A 74 -7.30 1.05 -3.93
CA ALA A 74 -8.61 0.77 -3.32
C ALA A 74 -9.48 2.04 -3.16
N LYS A 75 -9.52 2.89 -4.19
CA LYS A 75 -10.44 4.06 -4.24
C LYS A 75 -11.90 3.66 -4.38
N SER A 76 -12.17 2.62 -5.15
CA SER A 76 -13.34 1.74 -5.05
C SER A 76 -12.77 0.37 -4.66
N ASN A 77 -13.45 -0.40 -3.80
CA ASN A 77 -12.88 -1.63 -3.21
C ASN A 77 -13.43 -2.94 -3.84
N PRO A 78 -13.46 -3.13 -5.18
CA PRO A 78 -14.07 -4.31 -5.78
C PRO A 78 -13.24 -5.59 -5.57
N LEU A 79 -11.95 -5.43 -5.26
CA LEU A 79 -11.02 -6.54 -5.01
C LEU A 79 -10.95 -6.93 -3.52
N GLY A 80 -11.68 -6.24 -2.65
CA GLY A 80 -11.67 -6.50 -1.21
C GLY A 80 -10.33 -6.22 -0.51
N LEU A 81 -9.49 -5.35 -1.10
CA LEU A 81 -8.16 -5.00 -0.56
C LEU A 81 -8.27 -4.38 0.84
N TYR A 82 -9.31 -3.56 1.06
CA TYR A 82 -9.66 -3.11 2.40
C TYR A 82 -10.71 -4.06 3.00
N ASN A 83 -10.42 -4.60 4.17
CA ASN A 83 -11.38 -5.34 4.99
C ASN A 83 -11.87 -4.41 6.10
N GLU A 84 -13.19 -4.33 6.36
CA GLU A 84 -13.75 -3.47 7.40
C GLU A 84 -13.16 -3.73 8.80
N ASN A 85 -12.73 -4.96 9.08
CA ASN A 85 -12.06 -5.32 10.32
C ASN A 85 -10.69 -4.65 10.50
N MET A 86 -10.05 -4.17 9.42
CA MET A 86 -8.84 -3.33 9.54
C MET A 86 -9.11 -2.06 10.35
N GLY A 87 -10.35 -1.53 10.31
CA GLY A 87 -10.75 -0.34 11.05
C GLY A 87 -11.51 -0.65 12.33
N SER A 88 -12.41 -1.65 12.30
CA SER A 88 -13.32 -1.93 13.41
C SER A 88 -12.74 -2.86 14.48
N ASN A 89 -11.82 -3.76 14.12
CA ASN A 89 -11.23 -4.68 15.09
C ASN A 89 -10.23 -3.96 16.00
N LEU A 90 -10.17 -4.35 17.27
CA LEU A 90 -9.22 -3.79 18.25
C LEU A 90 -7.75 -3.95 17.81
N ARG A 91 -7.44 -5.01 17.05
CA ARG A 91 -6.09 -5.26 16.51
C ARG A 91 -5.88 -4.66 15.12
N GLY A 92 -6.92 -4.18 14.44
CA GLY A 92 -6.82 -3.53 13.13
C GLY A 92 -6.14 -2.16 13.20
N GLY A 93 -5.50 -1.72 12.12
CA GLY A 93 -4.70 -0.49 12.12
C GLY A 93 -5.06 0.56 11.06
N ILE A 94 -6.10 0.36 10.24
CA ILE A 94 -6.40 1.24 9.09
C ILE A 94 -7.89 1.55 9.06
N THR A 95 -8.25 2.83 9.03
CA THR A 95 -9.63 3.29 8.85
C THR A 95 -9.86 3.77 7.42
N GLN A 96 -11.02 3.41 6.85
CA GLN A 96 -11.51 3.95 5.59
C GLN A 96 -12.58 5.03 5.83
N SER A 97 -12.55 6.08 5.02
CA SER A 97 -13.57 7.13 4.96
C SER A 97 -13.89 7.50 3.51
N GLY A 98 -14.95 8.29 3.31
CA GLY A 98 -15.40 8.70 1.98
C GLY A 98 -16.37 7.71 1.35
N VAL A 99 -16.51 7.76 0.03
CA VAL A 99 -17.44 6.91 -0.74
C VAL A 99 -16.70 6.16 -1.84
N SER A 100 -17.30 5.09 -2.35
CA SER A 100 -16.73 4.28 -3.43
C SER A 100 -16.33 5.15 -4.63
N GLY A 101 -15.11 4.95 -5.12
CA GLY A 101 -14.47 5.78 -6.14
C GLY A 101 -13.61 6.91 -5.56
N SER A 102 -13.74 7.20 -4.26
CA SER A 102 -13.05 8.29 -3.57
C SER A 102 -12.62 7.93 -2.14
N PHE A 103 -12.49 6.64 -1.81
CA PHE A 103 -12.09 6.24 -0.47
C PHE A 103 -10.71 6.80 -0.07
N ILE A 104 -10.61 7.19 1.19
CA ILE A 104 -9.36 7.61 1.83
C ILE A 104 -9.08 6.68 2.99
N HIS A 105 -7.87 6.14 3.02
CA HIS A 105 -7.39 5.22 4.04
C HIS A 105 -6.37 5.94 4.92
N THR A 106 -6.50 5.80 6.23
CA THR A 106 -5.61 6.43 7.22
C THR A 106 -5.25 5.43 8.29
N THR A 107 -4.00 5.44 8.75
CA THR A 107 -3.58 4.62 9.88
C THR A 107 -4.21 5.13 11.17
N ARG A 108 -4.65 4.20 12.02
CA ARG A 108 -5.10 4.53 13.38
C ARG A 108 -3.93 5.05 14.21
N ALA A 109 -4.22 5.91 15.17
CA ALA A 109 -3.21 6.46 16.08
C ALA A 109 -2.36 5.34 16.70
N ASN A 110 -1.03 5.48 16.63
CA ASN A 110 -0.04 4.52 17.15
C ASN A 110 -0.08 3.11 16.52
N MET A 111 -0.73 2.94 15.37
CA MET A 111 -0.81 1.65 14.65
C MET A 111 0.07 1.60 13.39
N GLY A 112 0.66 2.73 12.98
CA GLY A 112 1.43 2.86 11.73
C GLY A 112 2.50 1.79 11.55
N ASP A 113 3.36 1.60 12.55
CA ASP A 113 4.49 0.64 12.52
C ASP A 113 4.09 -0.80 12.91
N LYS A 114 2.82 -1.04 13.22
CA LYS A 114 2.35 -2.39 13.55
C LYS A 114 2.05 -3.18 12.27
N PRO A 115 2.17 -4.51 12.28
CA PRO A 115 1.80 -5.34 11.14
C PRO A 115 0.37 -5.09 10.68
N VAL A 116 0.17 -5.05 9.36
CA VAL A 116 -1.18 -5.08 8.79
C VAL A 116 -1.80 -6.47 9.00
N ASN A 117 -3.10 -6.50 9.21
CA ASN A 117 -3.88 -7.73 9.38
C ASN A 117 -5.18 -7.66 8.56
N PHE A 118 -5.94 -8.76 8.55
CA PHE A 118 -7.11 -8.94 7.68
C PHE A 118 -6.77 -8.85 6.19
N VAL A 119 -5.55 -9.23 5.83
CA VAL A 119 -5.02 -9.31 4.47
C VAL A 119 -5.13 -10.75 4.00
N SER A 120 -5.75 -10.97 2.84
CA SER A 120 -5.80 -12.29 2.22
C SER A 120 -4.51 -12.62 1.47
N TRP A 121 -4.37 -13.87 1.03
CA TRP A 121 -3.27 -14.27 0.15
C TRP A 121 -3.27 -13.46 -1.16
N TYR A 122 -4.45 -13.24 -1.76
CA TYR A 122 -4.58 -12.45 -2.99
C TYR A 122 -4.19 -10.99 -2.79
N ASP A 123 -4.45 -10.42 -1.61
CA ASP A 123 -4.06 -9.05 -1.29
C ASP A 123 -2.55 -8.93 -1.12
N SER A 124 -1.93 -9.95 -0.51
CA SER A 124 -0.49 -10.03 -0.29
C SER A 124 0.29 -10.05 -1.61
N ILE A 125 -0.14 -10.87 -2.58
CA ILE A 125 0.52 -10.91 -3.90
C ILE A 125 0.31 -9.63 -4.70
N ARG A 126 -0.84 -8.95 -4.55
CA ARG A 126 -1.11 -7.67 -5.24
C ARG A 126 -0.27 -6.56 -4.65
N PHE A 127 -0.12 -6.53 -3.33
CA PHE A 127 0.79 -5.61 -2.66
C PHE A 127 2.23 -5.82 -3.13
N ALA A 128 2.73 -7.07 -3.14
CA ALA A 128 4.07 -7.39 -3.63
C ALA A 128 4.27 -7.02 -5.11
N ASN A 129 3.26 -7.28 -5.96
CA ASN A 129 3.30 -6.88 -7.37
C ASN A 129 3.33 -5.36 -7.53
N TRP A 130 2.53 -4.63 -6.73
CA TRP A 130 2.49 -3.17 -6.74
C TRP A 130 3.84 -2.54 -6.36
N LEU A 131 4.54 -3.08 -5.36
CA LEU A 131 5.87 -2.59 -4.98
C LEU A 131 6.89 -2.59 -6.13
N ASN A 132 6.72 -3.46 -7.12
CA ASN A 132 7.65 -3.60 -8.24
C ASN A 132 7.16 -2.95 -9.53
N ASN A 133 5.85 -2.76 -9.70
CA ASN A 133 5.24 -2.38 -10.99
C ASN A 133 4.35 -1.13 -10.95
N GLY A 134 3.98 -0.64 -9.76
CA GLY A 134 3.04 0.49 -9.61
C GLY A 134 1.60 0.17 -10.01
#